data_AF-A0A7V3RR55-F1
#
_entry.id   AF-A0A7V3RR55-F1
#
_cell.length_a   1.000
_cell.length_b   1.000
_cell.length_c   1.000
_cell.angle_alpha   90.00
_cell.angle_beta   90.00
_cell.angle_gamma   90.00
#
_symmetry.space_group_name_H-M   'P 1'
#
loop_
_entity.id
_entity.type
_entity.pdbx_description
1 polymer ?
#
loop_
_entity_poly.entity_id
_entity_poly.type
_entity_poly.pdbx_seq_one_letter_code
_entity_poly.pdbx_strand_id
1 'polypeptide(L)'
;MPHPILICTVGTSLFRPNLEGLKDQLDKGSLPLERRRLAEAYARRDWSEVAQALAALPATDRLCGAEINSIASMIDKGYVDPQCGLYFLHSQTDEGREIANILWQYYHGRGHQPLELVEVPDLQDADPKRFRSKGLRHLARALAKVVWEHSPGACAINATGGYKAQIAIGVVLGQALGVTVYYKHELFSEVIAFPPLPVALDFELWMRASGMLGQLADSHLPVPAARYKEEWDERYEALVERVPIDGVDYLELSPTGQIFYETFQHRFRSVADQILPPPAPSKRPPVLEKAGWPGKHPEVKQFMQRVTDEVPFVVQCSTFYFNPDLPEQTRFLLSHGDVVGIFSEGNYCVKIRVETTAQTDGQREAAMAALNEWLRDPDYFRSPEQIKAERVAKERDEAWAAWEKTERQRAELRAQNAQLCQENEQLRQQNEELRAQVARAMEEREALNQEVVRLQADLDAQRAVAEQLRRTADDLAGQLRARERELAEARTPWWRRLLRW
;
A
#
# COMPACT_ATOMS: atom_id res chain seq x y z
N MET A 1 31.28 8.71 13.22
CA MET A 1 30.47 8.16 14.33
C MET A 1 29.02 8.21 13.91
N PRO A 2 28.16 7.26 14.32
CA PRO A 2 26.73 7.35 14.06
C PRO A 2 26.18 8.66 14.67
N HIS A 3 25.20 9.25 14.00
CA HIS A 3 24.58 10.49 14.45
C HIS A 3 23.81 10.22 15.77
N PRO A 4 24.05 10.98 16.87
CA PRO A 4 23.39 10.72 18.14
C PRO A 4 21.87 10.93 18.07
N ILE A 5 21.10 10.04 18.70
CA ILE A 5 19.63 10.06 18.71
C ILE A 5 19.11 10.08 20.15
N LEU A 6 18.19 11.01 20.43
CA LEU A 6 17.42 11.02 21.67
C LEU A 6 15.96 10.65 21.38
N ILE A 7 15.51 9.59 22.02
CA ILE A 7 14.14 9.09 21.93
C ILE A 7 13.38 9.60 23.17
N CYS A 8 12.37 10.44 22.99
CA CYS A 8 11.64 11.09 24.07
C CYS A 8 10.18 10.64 24.09
N THR A 9 9.71 10.10 25.21
CA THR A 9 8.27 9.91 25.43
C THR A 9 7.61 11.27 25.71
N VAL A 10 6.42 11.48 25.13
CA VAL A 10 5.67 12.73 25.23
C VAL A 10 4.51 12.55 26.20
N GLY A 11 4.46 13.40 27.22
CA GLY A 11 3.33 13.53 28.13
C GLY A 11 2.49 14.77 27.87
N THR A 12 1.55 15.03 28.77
CA THR A 12 0.63 16.18 28.69
C THR A 12 1.08 17.37 29.53
N SER A 13 2.29 17.31 30.09
CA SER A 13 2.80 18.31 31.04
C SER A 13 2.89 19.72 30.45
N LEU A 14 3.13 19.84 29.15
CA LEU A 14 3.12 21.12 28.45
C LEU A 14 1.74 21.79 28.53
N PHE A 15 0.66 21.02 28.41
CA PHE A 15 -0.70 21.55 28.53
C PHE A 15 -1.12 21.68 29.99
N ARG A 16 -1.07 20.58 30.76
CA ARG A 16 -1.58 20.54 32.14
C ARG A 16 -0.46 20.23 33.13
N PRO A 17 -0.28 21.04 34.20
CA PRO A 17 -1.07 22.22 34.57
C PRO A 17 -0.62 23.53 33.90
N ASN A 18 0.33 23.48 32.95
CA ASN A 18 1.07 24.65 32.49
C ASN A 18 0.24 25.58 31.59
N LEU A 19 0.14 25.33 30.28
CA LEU A 19 -0.56 26.23 29.36
C LEU A 19 -2.06 26.40 29.67
N GLU A 20 -2.72 25.36 30.19
CA GLU A 20 -4.11 25.46 30.64
C GLU A 20 -4.25 26.41 31.84
N GLY A 21 -3.34 26.32 32.82
CA GLY A 21 -3.32 27.25 33.95
C GLY A 21 -3.02 28.69 33.52
N LEU A 22 -2.27 28.88 32.43
CA LEU A 22 -2.00 30.19 31.86
C LEU A 22 -3.22 30.80 31.18
N LYS A 23 -3.98 29.97 30.45
CA LYS A 23 -5.27 30.35 29.85
C LYS A 23 -6.29 30.74 30.92
N ASP A 24 -6.39 29.97 32.00
CA ASP A 24 -7.27 30.30 33.13
C ASP A 24 -6.94 31.67 33.74
N GLN A 25 -5.66 32.04 33.81
CA GLN A 25 -5.22 33.36 34.29
C GLN A 25 -5.56 34.48 33.32
N LEU A 26 -5.49 34.22 32.00
CA LEU A 26 -5.88 35.15 30.94
C LEU A 26 -7.38 35.47 31.06
N ASP A 27 -8.21 34.44 31.19
CA ASP A 27 -9.67 34.57 31.29
C ASP A 27 -10.09 35.34 32.55
N LYS A 28 -9.32 35.21 33.64
CA LYS A 28 -9.52 35.93 34.91
C LYS A 28 -8.92 37.34 34.91
N GLY A 29 -8.26 37.78 33.84
CA GLY A 29 -7.61 39.10 33.77
C GLY A 29 -6.41 39.27 34.70
N SER A 30 -5.84 38.16 35.19
CA SER A 30 -4.76 38.14 36.19
C SER A 30 -3.36 37.86 35.59
N LEU A 31 -3.28 37.75 34.27
CA LEU A 31 -2.10 37.29 33.57
C LEU A 31 -1.02 38.38 33.40
N PRO A 32 0.27 38.09 33.71
CA PRO A 32 1.38 38.97 33.39
C PRO A 32 1.49 39.27 31.89
N LEU A 33 1.81 40.51 31.52
CA LEU A 33 1.87 40.97 30.12
C LEU A 33 2.84 40.14 29.26
N GLU A 34 3.99 39.79 29.84
CA GLU A 34 5.04 38.96 29.25
C GLU A 34 4.58 37.54 28.87
N ARG A 35 3.52 37.03 29.51
CA ARG A 35 2.95 35.70 29.23
C ARG A 35 1.69 35.74 28.37
N ARG A 36 1.17 36.95 28.07
CA ARG A 36 -0.07 37.14 27.30
C ARG A 36 0.00 36.55 25.90
N ARG A 37 1.11 36.75 25.19
CA ARG A 37 1.32 36.21 23.84
C ARG A 37 1.15 34.69 23.80
N LEU A 38 1.81 33.99 24.73
CA LEU A 38 1.73 32.53 24.84
C LEU A 38 0.32 32.04 25.19
N ALA A 39 -0.33 32.69 26.17
CA ALA A 39 -1.69 32.34 26.58
C ALA A 39 -2.72 32.53 25.46
N GLU A 40 -2.64 33.64 24.73
CA GLU A 40 -3.52 33.93 23.61
C GLU A 40 -3.29 32.99 22.43
N ALA A 41 -2.03 32.65 22.13
CA ALA A 41 -1.69 31.67 21.11
C ALA A 41 -2.27 30.29 21.45
N TYR A 42 -2.11 29.85 22.70
CA TYR A 42 -2.68 28.60 23.18
C TYR A 42 -4.22 28.61 23.15
N ALA A 43 -4.87 29.70 23.56
CA ALA A 43 -6.32 29.84 23.51
C ALA A 43 -6.88 29.77 22.08
N ARG A 44 -6.13 30.29 21.09
CA ARG A 44 -6.46 30.18 19.65
C ARG A 44 -6.06 28.84 19.02
N ARG A 45 -5.38 27.96 19.76
CA ARG A 45 -4.77 26.72 19.25
C ARG A 45 -3.79 26.95 18.09
N ASP A 46 -3.07 28.08 18.13
CA ASP A 46 -2.02 28.41 17.17
C ASP A 46 -0.69 27.81 17.62
N TRP A 47 -0.46 26.56 17.24
CA TRP A 47 0.70 25.79 17.70
C TRP A 47 2.05 26.35 17.26
N SER A 48 2.10 27.00 16.10
CA SER A 48 3.30 27.70 15.60
C SER A 48 3.64 28.88 16.49
N GLU A 49 2.65 29.70 16.82
CA GLU A 49 2.87 30.83 17.71
C GLU A 49 3.18 30.38 19.15
N VAL A 50 2.58 29.29 19.62
CA VAL A 50 2.94 28.67 20.91
C VAL A 50 4.41 28.25 20.91
N ALA A 51 4.88 27.51 19.90
CA ALA A 51 6.27 27.07 19.81
C ALA A 51 7.26 28.25 19.79
N GLN A 52 6.95 29.31 19.03
CA GLN A 52 7.77 30.53 18.98
C GLN A 52 7.78 31.29 20.32
N ALA A 53 6.63 31.41 20.99
CA ALA A 53 6.54 32.06 22.28
C ALA A 53 7.28 31.27 23.37
N LEU A 54 7.19 29.94 23.36
CA LEU A 54 7.99 29.07 24.23
C LEU A 54 9.49 29.20 23.95
N ALA A 55 9.89 29.37 22.68
CA ALA A 55 11.28 29.53 22.30
C ALA A 55 11.93 30.82 22.84
N ALA A 56 11.13 31.83 23.20
CA ALA A 56 11.59 33.06 23.83
C ALA A 56 11.76 32.95 25.35
N LEU A 57 11.28 31.87 25.98
CA LEU A 57 11.47 31.61 27.40
C LEU A 57 12.76 30.81 27.64
N PRO A 58 13.37 30.93 28.84
CA PRO A 58 14.41 29.99 29.25
C PRO A 58 13.85 28.55 29.21
N ALA A 59 14.58 27.60 28.64
CA ALA A 59 14.12 26.19 28.57
C ALA A 59 13.90 25.57 29.96
N THR A 60 14.50 26.16 30.99
CA THR A 60 14.28 25.80 32.40
C THR A 60 12.95 26.28 32.97
N ASP A 61 12.23 27.17 32.27
CA ASP A 61 10.91 27.64 32.69
C ASP A 61 9.92 26.47 32.74
N ARG A 62 9.12 26.42 33.81
CA ARG A 62 8.12 25.38 34.02
C ARG A 62 7.09 25.34 32.89
N LEU A 63 6.79 26.48 32.26
CA LEU A 63 5.85 26.58 31.14
C LEU A 63 6.31 25.85 29.88
N CYS A 64 7.62 25.58 29.74
CA CYS A 64 8.15 24.80 28.61
C CYS A 64 7.83 23.30 28.70
N GLY A 65 7.25 22.82 29.80
CA GLY A 65 6.91 21.41 29.97
C GLY A 65 8.13 20.52 30.21
N ALA A 66 7.87 19.25 30.51
CA ALA A 66 8.89 18.30 30.94
C ALA A 66 9.89 17.96 29.82
N GLU A 67 9.43 17.85 28.58
CA GLU A 67 10.22 17.43 27.42
C GLU A 67 11.27 18.49 27.07
N ILE A 68 10.88 19.76 26.93
CA ILE A 68 11.83 20.85 26.66
C ILE A 68 12.83 21.00 27.81
N ASN A 69 12.31 20.97 29.04
CA ASN A 69 13.10 21.18 30.24
C ASN A 69 14.13 20.07 30.51
N SER A 70 13.79 18.82 30.19
CA SER A 70 14.69 17.67 30.35
C SER A 70 15.74 17.63 29.26
N ILE A 71 15.35 17.80 27.99
CA ILE A 71 16.29 17.81 26.86
C ILE A 71 17.32 18.93 27.01
N ALA A 72 16.90 20.16 27.32
CA ALA A 72 17.82 21.27 27.58
C ALA A 72 18.79 20.95 28.73
N SER A 73 18.28 20.38 29.83
CA SER A 73 19.12 19.99 30.96
C SER A 73 20.09 18.85 30.64
N MET A 74 19.77 17.97 29.70
CA MET A 74 20.63 16.88 29.25
C MET A 74 21.74 17.40 28.34
N ILE A 75 21.41 18.34 27.44
CA ILE A 75 22.36 19.04 26.59
C ILE A 75 23.35 19.86 27.44
N ASP A 76 22.85 20.67 28.37
CA ASP A 76 23.68 21.52 29.24
C ASP A 76 24.67 20.69 30.09
N LYS A 77 24.29 19.47 30.48
CA LYS A 77 25.13 18.54 31.25
C LYS A 77 26.04 17.67 30.38
N GLY A 78 25.96 17.78 29.06
CA GLY A 78 26.76 16.99 28.11
C GLY A 78 26.36 15.51 28.05
N TYR A 79 25.15 15.15 28.49
CA TYR A 79 24.63 13.79 28.38
C TYR A 79 24.13 13.47 26.97
N VAL A 80 23.74 14.49 26.21
CA VAL A 80 23.25 14.38 24.83
C VAL A 80 23.84 15.49 23.98
N ASP A 81 24.10 15.19 22.72
CA ASP A 81 24.61 16.14 21.73
C ASP A 81 23.58 17.27 21.45
N PRO A 82 24.00 18.55 21.44
CA PRO A 82 23.12 19.68 21.10
C PRO A 82 22.46 19.59 19.72
N GLN A 83 23.02 18.81 18.79
CA GLN A 83 22.50 18.59 17.44
C GLN A 83 21.98 17.16 17.24
N CYS A 84 21.73 16.41 18.32
CA CYS A 84 21.15 15.07 18.20
C CYS A 84 19.83 15.07 17.44
N GLY A 85 19.57 13.97 16.75
CA GLY A 85 18.26 13.67 16.21
C GLY A 85 17.27 13.40 17.34
N LEU A 86 16.01 13.79 17.15
CA LEU A 86 14.96 13.68 18.16
C LEU A 86 13.80 12.85 17.61
N TYR A 87 13.40 11.84 18.37
CA TYR A 87 12.20 11.05 18.11
C TYR A 87 11.20 11.26 19.25
N PHE A 88 10.06 11.88 18.96
CA PHE A 88 9.01 12.13 19.95
C PHE A 88 7.91 11.06 19.82
N LEU A 89 7.86 10.16 20.80
CA LEU A 89 6.85 9.10 20.86
C LEU A 89 5.65 9.60 21.67
N HIS A 90 4.51 9.81 21.00
CA HIS A 90 3.33 10.40 21.62
C HIS A 90 2.11 9.48 21.57
N SER A 91 1.15 9.75 22.46
CA SER A 91 -0.13 9.05 22.52
C SER A 91 -0.96 9.29 21.26
N GLN A 92 -1.77 8.29 20.89
CA GLN A 92 -2.81 8.43 19.87
C GLN A 92 -4.02 9.17 20.44
N THR A 93 -3.82 10.45 20.73
CA THR A 93 -4.84 11.38 21.25
C THR A 93 -4.65 12.74 20.59
N ASP A 94 -5.71 13.54 20.53
CA ASP A 94 -5.62 14.89 19.96
C ASP A 94 -4.59 15.75 20.72
N GLU A 95 -4.64 15.74 22.05
CA GLU A 95 -3.64 16.43 22.88
C GLU A 95 -2.21 15.93 22.61
N GLY A 96 -2.01 14.61 22.42
CA GLY A 96 -0.71 14.04 22.09
C GLY A 96 -0.15 14.55 20.77
N ARG A 97 -0.99 14.60 19.72
CA ARG A 97 -0.61 15.15 18.39
C ARG A 97 -0.27 16.64 18.48
N GLU A 98 -1.05 17.40 19.23
CA GLU A 98 -0.87 18.85 19.36
C GLU A 98 0.44 19.20 20.09
N ILE A 99 0.72 18.51 21.20
CA ILE A 99 1.97 18.68 21.95
C ILE A 99 3.17 18.25 21.10
N ALA A 100 3.07 17.10 20.43
CA ALA A 100 4.13 16.62 19.54
C ALA A 100 4.43 17.64 18.43
N ASN A 101 3.41 18.25 17.83
CA ASN A 101 3.59 19.29 16.82
C ASN A 101 4.25 20.56 17.39
N ILE A 102 3.90 20.99 18.60
CA ILE A 102 4.58 22.11 19.27
C ILE A 102 6.06 21.79 19.50
N LEU A 103 6.37 20.58 19.99
CA LEU A 103 7.75 20.13 20.21
C LEU A 103 8.53 20.08 18.89
N TRP A 104 7.92 19.56 17.83
CA TRP A 104 8.53 19.55 16.50
C TRP A 104 8.89 20.96 16.05
N GLN A 105 7.96 21.91 16.11
CA GLN A 105 8.20 23.29 15.68
C GLN A 105 9.27 23.98 16.54
N TYR A 106 9.27 23.71 17.85
CA TYR A 106 10.25 24.25 18.79
C TYR A 106 11.69 23.78 18.48
N TYR A 107 11.87 22.49 18.16
CA TYR A 107 13.18 21.90 17.91
C TYR A 107 13.65 22.01 16.45
N HIS A 108 12.72 22.02 15.50
CA HIS A 108 13.02 22.30 14.09
C HIS A 108 13.68 23.67 13.94
N GLY A 109 13.14 24.70 14.62
CA GLY A 109 13.74 26.04 14.66
C GLY A 109 15.13 26.11 15.31
N ARG A 110 15.58 25.05 15.99
CA ARG A 110 16.88 24.93 16.66
C ARG A 110 17.88 24.04 15.91
N GLY A 111 17.49 23.49 14.76
CA GLY A 111 18.40 22.75 13.87
C GLY A 111 18.61 21.27 14.20
N HIS A 112 17.80 20.67 15.07
CA HIS A 112 17.85 19.22 15.33
C HIS A 112 17.38 18.43 14.10
N GLN A 113 18.14 17.39 13.70
CA GLN A 113 17.84 16.52 12.56
C GLN A 113 18.49 15.13 12.76
N PRO A 114 17.80 14.00 12.51
CA PRO A 114 16.39 13.90 12.12
C PRO A 114 15.46 14.34 13.26
N LEU A 115 14.26 14.80 12.91
CA LEU A 115 13.23 15.22 13.88
C LEU A 115 11.91 14.57 13.52
N GLU A 116 11.58 13.49 14.24
CA GLU A 116 10.49 12.57 13.89
C GLU A 116 9.40 12.55 14.98
N LEU A 117 8.15 12.54 14.53
CA LEU A 117 6.99 12.36 15.39
C LEU A 117 6.44 10.95 15.20
N VAL A 118 6.44 10.16 16.27
CA VAL A 118 6.00 8.77 16.25
C VAL A 118 4.72 8.64 17.08
N GLU A 119 3.58 8.60 16.40
CA GLU A 119 2.33 8.27 17.05
C GLU A 119 2.33 6.79 17.44
N VAL A 120 2.02 6.51 18.71
CA VAL A 120 1.92 5.14 19.22
C VAL A 120 0.44 4.72 19.28
N PRO A 121 0.01 3.75 18.45
CA PRO A 121 -1.38 3.30 18.44
C PRO A 121 -1.80 2.74 19.79
N ASP A 122 -3.06 2.92 20.16
CA ASP A 122 -3.67 2.41 21.40
C ASP A 122 -3.09 2.97 22.71
N LEU A 123 -2.07 3.81 22.63
CA LEU A 123 -1.50 4.52 23.77
C LEU A 123 -2.40 5.73 24.07
N GLN A 124 -3.49 5.50 24.78
CA GLN A 124 -4.51 6.49 25.16
C GLN A 124 -5.10 6.15 26.54
N ASP A 125 -5.72 7.10 27.23
CA ASP A 125 -6.24 6.93 28.59
C ASP A 125 -7.77 6.80 28.72
N ALA A 126 -8.52 6.94 27.62
CA ALA A 126 -9.96 6.72 27.58
C ALA A 126 -10.36 5.24 27.79
N ASP A 127 -9.50 4.30 27.40
CA ASP A 127 -9.64 2.86 27.65
C ASP A 127 -8.35 2.31 28.29
N PRO A 128 -8.30 2.20 29.63
CA PRO A 128 -7.14 1.70 30.37
C PRO A 128 -6.76 0.24 30.04
N LYS A 129 -7.74 -0.60 29.63
CA LYS A 129 -7.45 -1.98 29.25
C LYS A 129 -6.64 -2.00 27.97
N ARG A 130 -7.07 -1.23 26.97
CA ARG A 130 -6.38 -1.08 25.68
C ARG A 130 -5.03 -0.38 25.81
N PHE A 131 -4.92 0.63 26.69
CA PHE A 131 -3.62 1.23 27.07
C PHE A 131 -2.62 0.17 27.53
N ARG A 132 -3.04 -0.67 28.50
CA ARG A 132 -2.18 -1.68 29.12
C ARG A 132 -1.83 -2.81 28.16
N SER A 133 -2.82 -3.40 27.49
CA SER A 133 -2.61 -4.64 26.72
C SER A 133 -2.16 -4.40 25.28
N LYS A 134 -2.33 -3.19 24.73
CA LYS A 134 -1.91 -2.85 23.36
C LYS A 134 -0.98 -1.65 23.32
N GLY A 135 -1.37 -0.52 23.91
CA GLY A 135 -0.61 0.73 23.88
C GLY A 135 0.84 0.58 24.37
N LEU A 136 1.05 -0.07 25.52
CA LEU A 136 2.40 -0.29 26.06
C LEU A 136 3.25 -1.26 25.20
N ARG A 137 2.63 -2.23 24.52
CA ARG A 137 3.34 -3.10 23.56
C ARG A 137 3.77 -2.33 22.32
N HIS A 138 2.87 -1.52 21.77
CA HIS A 138 3.18 -0.66 20.63
C HIS A 138 4.28 0.35 20.98
N LEU A 139 4.30 0.87 22.21
CA LEU A 139 5.39 1.72 22.70
C LEU A 139 6.72 0.96 22.73
N ALA A 140 6.75 -0.25 23.28
CA ALA A 140 7.96 -1.08 23.30
C ALA A 140 8.50 -1.34 21.89
N ARG A 141 7.61 -1.71 20.96
CA ARG A 141 7.96 -1.92 19.54
C ARG A 141 8.47 -0.65 18.87
N ALA A 142 7.82 0.50 19.10
CA ALA A 142 8.22 1.77 18.51
C ALA A 142 9.60 2.23 19.02
N LEU A 143 9.82 2.17 20.33
CA LEU A 143 11.13 2.48 20.93
C LEU A 143 12.22 1.58 20.35
N ALA A 144 11.97 0.27 20.32
CA ALA A 144 12.95 -0.70 19.88
C ALA A 144 13.28 -0.52 18.39
N LYS A 145 12.27 -0.21 17.56
CA LYS A 145 12.43 0.14 16.15
C LYS A 145 13.43 1.28 15.94
N VAL A 146 13.25 2.39 16.65
CA VAL A 146 14.17 3.54 16.53
C VAL A 146 15.59 3.16 16.95
N VAL A 147 15.74 2.35 18.01
CA VAL A 147 17.05 1.87 18.47
C VAL A 147 17.75 1.01 17.41
N TRP A 148 17.03 0.14 16.68
CA TRP A 148 17.64 -0.69 15.64
C TRP A 148 18.01 0.11 14.39
N GLU A 149 17.23 1.12 14.03
CA GLU A 149 17.53 2.00 12.88
C GLU A 149 18.82 2.80 13.07
N HIS A 150 19.22 3.10 14.32
CA HIS A 150 20.37 3.95 14.63
C HIS A 150 21.48 3.27 15.45
N SER A 151 21.27 2.04 15.91
CA SER A 151 22.08 1.27 16.87
C SER A 151 21.97 1.71 18.35
N PRO A 152 22.05 0.77 19.31
CA PRO A 152 22.01 1.09 20.73
C PRO A 152 23.04 2.12 21.19
N GLY A 153 24.25 2.08 20.63
CA GLY A 153 25.35 2.98 21.02
C GLY A 153 25.18 4.43 20.55
N ALA A 154 24.27 4.68 19.61
CA ALA A 154 23.94 6.04 19.16
C ALA A 154 22.70 6.60 19.87
N CYS A 155 21.95 5.76 20.57
CA CYS A 155 20.67 6.13 21.16
C CYS A 155 20.76 6.45 22.65
N ALA A 156 19.90 7.36 23.09
CA ALA A 156 19.53 7.57 24.47
C ALA A 156 18.00 7.67 24.57
N ILE A 157 17.43 7.28 25.71
CA ILE A 157 15.99 7.41 25.95
C ILE A 157 15.76 8.47 27.03
N ASN A 158 14.99 9.51 26.72
CA ASN A 158 14.44 10.43 27.69
C ASN A 158 13.05 9.95 28.13
N ALA A 159 12.99 9.34 29.33
CA ALA A 159 11.77 8.84 29.93
C ALA A 159 11.16 9.84 30.95
N THR A 160 11.38 11.15 30.75
CA THR A 160 10.84 12.19 31.64
C THR A 160 9.36 12.43 31.41
N GLY A 161 8.93 12.55 30.15
CA GLY A 161 7.54 12.82 29.77
C GLY A 161 6.70 11.54 29.70
N GLY A 162 5.40 11.66 29.96
CA GLY A 162 4.44 10.57 29.77
C GLY A 162 3.93 9.91 31.05
N TYR A 163 3.16 8.83 30.90
CA TYR A 163 2.63 8.06 32.04
C TYR A 163 3.74 7.26 32.71
N LYS A 164 3.66 7.07 34.04
CA LYS A 164 4.62 6.26 34.81
C LYS A 164 4.85 4.84 34.23
N ALA A 165 3.81 4.25 33.65
CA ALA A 165 3.94 2.96 32.96
C ALA A 165 4.82 3.04 31.70
N GLN A 166 4.75 4.13 30.93
CA GLN A 166 5.62 4.36 29.77
C GLN A 166 7.09 4.51 30.21
N ILE A 167 7.32 5.22 31.31
CA ILE A 167 8.66 5.36 31.92
C ILE A 167 9.23 3.98 32.28
N ALA A 168 8.43 3.14 32.94
CA ALA A 168 8.85 1.78 33.30
C ALA A 168 9.19 0.93 32.06
N ILE A 169 8.39 1.01 30.98
CA ILE A 169 8.68 0.34 29.71
C ILE A 169 9.99 0.85 29.10
N GLY A 170 10.20 2.16 29.07
CA GLY A 170 11.44 2.77 28.57
C GLY A 170 12.67 2.30 29.34
N VAL A 171 12.58 2.22 30.67
CA VAL A 171 13.66 1.70 31.52
C VAL A 171 13.94 0.24 31.20
N VAL A 172 12.94 -0.65 31.25
CA VAL A 172 13.15 -2.09 31.01
C VAL A 172 13.70 -2.36 29.61
N LEU A 173 13.18 -1.66 28.59
CA LEU A 173 13.68 -1.80 27.22
C LEU A 173 15.10 -1.26 27.07
N GLY A 174 15.42 -0.11 27.67
CA GLY A 174 16.77 0.44 27.66
C GLY A 174 17.78 -0.51 28.29
N GLN A 175 17.42 -1.16 29.40
CA GLN A 175 18.23 -2.22 30.01
C GLN A 175 18.42 -3.41 29.06
N ALA A 176 17.35 -3.86 28.41
CA ALA A 176 17.38 -5.02 27.52
C ALA A 176 18.19 -4.78 26.22
N LEU A 177 18.12 -3.57 25.66
CA LEU A 177 18.80 -3.19 24.42
C LEU A 177 20.20 -2.57 24.62
N GLY A 178 20.61 -2.31 25.87
CA GLY A 178 21.89 -1.67 26.15
C GLY A 178 21.89 -0.15 25.88
N VAL A 179 20.74 0.51 26.06
CA VAL A 179 20.55 1.95 25.83
C VAL A 179 20.43 2.68 27.18
N THR A 180 21.17 3.77 27.36
CA THR A 180 21.05 4.60 28.57
C THR A 180 19.72 5.34 28.59
N VAL A 181 19.03 5.25 29.73
CA VAL A 181 17.74 5.92 29.95
C VAL A 181 17.96 7.07 30.92
N TYR A 182 17.40 8.24 30.62
CA TYR A 182 17.47 9.43 31.43
C TYR A 182 16.07 9.82 31.93
N TYR A 183 16.02 10.32 33.15
CA TYR A 183 14.80 10.77 33.80
C TYR A 183 15.07 12.04 34.60
N LYS A 184 14.21 13.05 34.47
CA LYS A 184 14.24 14.23 35.31
C LYS A 184 13.00 14.27 36.20
N HIS A 185 13.20 14.30 37.51
CA HIS A 185 12.07 14.39 38.43
C HIS A 185 11.50 15.82 38.47
N GLU A 186 10.20 15.96 38.71
CA GLU A 186 9.54 17.29 38.71
C GLU A 186 9.92 18.17 39.91
N LEU A 187 10.34 17.57 41.03
CA LEU A 187 10.64 18.28 42.28
C LEU A 187 12.08 18.79 42.39
N PHE A 188 13.01 18.32 41.57
CA PHE A 188 14.42 18.72 41.64
C PHE A 188 15.06 18.74 40.25
N SER A 189 15.98 19.67 40.00
CA SER A 189 16.57 19.96 38.69
C SER A 189 17.65 18.98 38.23
N GLU A 190 17.69 17.78 38.81
CA GLU A 190 18.69 16.77 38.51
C GLU A 190 18.19 15.77 37.46
N VAL A 191 19.09 15.41 36.54
CA VAL A 191 18.83 14.38 35.53
C VAL A 191 19.47 13.12 36.07
N ILE A 192 18.66 12.09 36.26
CA ILE A 192 19.08 10.76 36.71
C ILE A 192 19.34 9.91 35.46
N ALA A 193 20.51 9.29 35.41
CA ALA A 193 20.85 8.32 34.37
C ALA A 193 20.68 6.90 34.89
N PHE A 194 20.06 6.05 34.09
CA PHE A 194 19.94 4.61 34.27
C PHE A 194 20.78 3.92 33.19
N PRO A 195 22.10 3.71 33.44
CA PRO A 195 22.93 2.95 32.51
C PRO A 195 22.46 1.50 32.44
N PRO A 196 22.70 0.79 31.32
CA PRO A 196 22.39 -0.62 31.22
C PRO A 196 23.21 -1.42 32.24
N LEU A 197 22.54 -2.29 32.98
CA LEU A 197 23.15 -3.21 33.95
C LEU A 197 23.86 -4.35 33.21
N PRO A 198 24.94 -4.93 33.79
CA PRO A 198 25.60 -6.11 33.24
C PRO A 198 24.78 -7.39 33.54
N VAL A 199 23.50 -7.39 33.21
CA VAL A 199 22.56 -8.52 33.37
C VAL A 199 21.97 -8.83 32.00
N ALA A 200 22.00 -10.10 31.61
CA ALA A 200 21.38 -10.56 30.37
C ALA A 200 20.05 -11.25 30.67
N LEU A 201 19.06 -11.00 29.81
CA LEU A 201 17.84 -11.82 29.77
C LEU A 201 18.17 -13.23 29.24
N ASP A 202 17.29 -14.19 29.47
CA ASP A 202 17.49 -15.60 29.07
C ASP A 202 17.28 -15.78 27.56
N PHE A 203 18.38 -15.88 26.80
CA PHE A 203 18.35 -15.98 25.34
C PHE A 203 17.86 -17.35 24.84
N GLU A 204 18.21 -18.43 25.55
CA GLU A 204 17.76 -19.79 25.24
C GLU A 204 16.24 -19.91 25.42
N LEU A 205 15.70 -19.31 26.48
CA LEU A 205 14.26 -19.23 26.70
C LEU A 205 13.54 -18.54 25.54
N TRP A 206 14.11 -17.45 24.99
CA TRP A 206 13.54 -16.83 23.80
C TRP A 206 13.60 -17.75 22.60
N MET A 207 14.73 -18.42 22.35
CA MET A 207 14.85 -19.34 21.21
C MET A 207 13.76 -20.41 21.27
N ARG A 208 13.59 -21.08 22.42
CA ARG A 208 12.55 -22.08 22.69
C ARG A 208 11.12 -21.57 22.48
N ALA A 209 10.88 -20.29 22.76
CA ALA A 209 9.56 -19.67 22.66
C ALA A 209 9.34 -18.89 21.35
N SER A 210 10.32 -18.82 20.45
CA SER A 210 10.33 -17.94 19.27
C SER A 210 9.10 -18.08 18.36
N GLY A 211 8.59 -19.31 18.20
CA GLY A 211 7.36 -19.60 17.47
C GLY A 211 6.13 -18.99 18.14
N MET A 212 5.90 -19.33 19.42
CA MET A 212 4.80 -18.82 20.22
C MET A 212 4.85 -17.29 20.37
N LEU A 213 5.99 -16.75 20.82
CA LEU A 213 6.13 -15.32 21.11
C LEU A 213 5.89 -14.47 19.88
N GLY A 214 6.41 -14.86 18.72
CA GLY A 214 6.17 -14.06 17.53
C GLY A 214 4.75 -14.24 16.96
N GLN A 215 4.11 -15.40 17.12
CA GLN A 215 2.67 -15.51 16.83
C GLN A 215 1.83 -14.58 17.73
N LEU A 216 2.14 -14.52 19.03
CA LEU A 216 1.49 -13.59 19.96
C LEU A 216 1.83 -12.12 19.67
N ALA A 217 3.04 -11.85 19.17
CA ALA A 217 3.48 -10.51 18.78
C ALA A 217 2.76 -9.99 17.52
N ASP A 218 2.49 -10.87 16.57
CA ASP A 218 1.84 -10.57 15.29
C ASP A 218 0.31 -10.62 15.38
N SER A 219 -0.25 -11.37 16.34
CA SER A 219 -1.70 -11.49 16.51
C SER A 219 -2.35 -10.21 17.05
N HIS A 220 -3.47 -9.82 16.42
CA HIS A 220 -4.33 -8.72 16.89
C HIS A 220 -5.40 -9.17 17.89
N LEU A 221 -5.59 -10.48 18.04
CA LEU A 221 -6.58 -11.12 18.92
C LEU A 221 -5.90 -12.06 19.92
N PRO A 222 -6.50 -12.25 21.11
CA PRO A 222 -6.07 -13.31 22.03
C PRO A 222 -6.06 -14.68 21.36
N VAL A 223 -5.08 -15.53 21.69
CA VAL A 223 -4.94 -16.88 21.16
C VAL A 223 -5.28 -17.91 22.25
N PRO A 224 -6.08 -18.97 22.00
CA PRO A 224 -6.40 -19.95 23.04
C PRO A 224 -5.15 -20.53 23.72
N ALA A 225 -5.09 -20.48 25.05
CA ALA A 225 -3.94 -20.97 25.81
C ALA A 225 -3.65 -22.46 25.57
N ALA A 226 -4.70 -23.24 25.29
CA ALA A 226 -4.60 -24.67 24.98
C ALA A 226 -3.70 -24.96 23.76
N ARG A 227 -3.55 -24.02 22.82
CA ARG A 227 -2.69 -24.16 21.63
C ARG A 227 -1.22 -24.41 21.97
N TYR A 228 -0.74 -23.83 23.06
CA TYR A 228 0.66 -23.89 23.46
C TYR A 228 0.89 -24.82 24.66
N LYS A 229 -0.11 -25.62 25.04
CA LYS A 229 -0.05 -26.49 26.21
C LYS A 229 1.11 -27.50 26.16
N GLU A 230 1.41 -28.04 24.99
CA GLU A 230 2.48 -29.04 24.80
C GLU A 230 3.89 -28.46 24.94
N GLU A 231 4.05 -27.15 24.77
CA GLU A 231 5.35 -26.44 24.78
C GLU A 231 5.47 -25.42 25.91
N TRP A 232 4.52 -25.41 26.85
CA TRP A 232 4.46 -24.41 27.91
C TRP A 232 5.58 -24.58 28.94
N ASP A 233 6.25 -23.49 29.26
CA ASP A 233 7.22 -23.35 30.35
C ASP A 233 6.69 -22.29 31.32
N GLU A 234 6.74 -22.55 32.63
CA GLU A 234 6.23 -21.61 33.64
C GLU A 234 6.91 -20.24 33.59
N ARG A 235 8.15 -20.18 33.09
CA ARG A 235 8.90 -18.94 32.89
C ARG A 235 8.26 -18.03 31.84
N TYR A 236 7.39 -18.54 30.98
CA TYR A 236 6.65 -17.76 30.00
C TYR A 236 5.50 -16.96 30.61
N GLU A 237 5.01 -17.27 31.81
CA GLU A 237 3.89 -16.56 32.45
C GLU A 237 4.16 -15.05 32.60
N ALA A 238 5.43 -14.66 32.82
CA ALA A 238 5.81 -13.24 32.90
C ALA A 238 5.80 -12.52 31.54
N LEU A 239 5.78 -13.27 30.43
CA LEU A 239 5.84 -12.75 29.07
C LEU A 239 4.45 -12.64 28.42
N VAL A 240 3.41 -13.15 29.06
CA VAL A 240 2.04 -13.17 28.53
C VAL A 240 1.03 -12.57 29.50
N GLU A 241 -0.15 -12.27 29.00
CA GLU A 241 -1.34 -11.96 29.78
C GLU A 241 -2.40 -13.03 29.51
N ARG A 242 -3.03 -13.55 30.57
CA ARG A 242 -4.17 -14.47 30.47
C ARG A 242 -5.47 -13.69 30.45
N VAL A 243 -6.25 -13.88 29.39
CA VAL A 243 -7.54 -13.21 29.18
C VAL A 243 -8.65 -14.26 29.16
N PRO A 244 -9.49 -14.37 30.21
CA PRO A 244 -10.61 -15.28 30.22
C PRO A 244 -11.74 -14.74 29.31
N ILE A 245 -12.17 -15.55 28.35
CA ILE A 245 -13.29 -15.25 27.43
C ILE A 245 -14.19 -16.48 27.38
N ASP A 246 -15.45 -16.34 27.78
CA ASP A 246 -16.45 -17.42 27.79
C ASP A 246 -15.99 -18.71 28.51
N GLY A 247 -15.22 -18.55 29.59
CA GLY A 247 -14.69 -19.67 30.38
C GLY A 247 -13.47 -20.37 29.77
N VAL A 248 -12.94 -19.86 28.65
CA VAL A 248 -11.70 -20.33 28.03
C VAL A 248 -10.60 -19.29 28.25
N ASP A 249 -9.42 -19.76 28.64
CA ASP A 249 -8.25 -18.90 28.78
C ASP A 249 -7.63 -18.64 27.41
N TYR A 250 -7.42 -17.36 27.10
CA TYR A 250 -6.64 -16.91 25.96
C TYR A 250 -5.37 -16.22 26.43
N LEU A 251 -4.39 -16.14 25.54
CA LEU A 251 -3.11 -15.49 25.75
C LEU A 251 -2.98 -14.28 24.83
N GLU A 252 -2.49 -13.19 25.39
CA GLU A 252 -1.91 -12.06 24.67
C GLU A 252 -0.45 -11.91 25.09
N LEU A 253 0.41 -11.35 24.24
CA LEU A 253 1.76 -11.00 24.67
C LEU A 253 1.69 -9.83 25.67
N SER A 254 2.43 -9.90 26.77
CA SER A 254 2.53 -8.77 27.72
C SER A 254 3.48 -7.69 27.17
N PRO A 255 3.46 -6.45 27.71
CA PRO A 255 4.47 -5.44 27.36
C PRO A 255 5.91 -5.92 27.62
N THR A 256 6.15 -6.63 28.71
CA THR A 256 7.45 -7.26 29.01
C THR A 256 7.78 -8.36 28.01
N GLY A 257 6.80 -9.18 27.63
CA GLY A 257 6.94 -10.16 26.56
C GLY A 257 7.29 -9.54 25.22
N GLN A 258 6.72 -8.37 24.89
CA GLN A 258 7.09 -7.60 23.71
C GLN A 258 8.55 -7.16 23.80
N ILE A 259 8.98 -6.54 24.89
CA ILE A 259 10.38 -6.13 25.09
C ILE A 259 11.33 -7.33 24.92
N PHE A 260 11.01 -8.46 25.56
CA PHE A 260 11.80 -9.69 25.50
C PHE A 260 11.89 -10.22 24.08
N TYR A 261 10.77 -10.28 23.36
CA TYR A 261 10.71 -10.74 21.97
C TYR A 261 11.52 -9.84 21.03
N GLU A 262 11.30 -8.53 21.09
CA GLU A 262 11.96 -7.51 20.25
C GLU A 262 13.49 -7.52 20.47
N THR A 263 13.93 -7.59 21.73
CA THR A 263 15.35 -7.61 22.10
C THR A 263 16.07 -8.79 21.48
N PHE A 264 15.50 -9.98 21.59
CA PHE A 264 16.17 -11.20 21.17
C PHE A 264 15.99 -11.54 19.70
N GLN A 265 14.90 -11.12 19.06
CA GLN A 265 14.76 -11.26 17.62
C GLN A 265 15.92 -10.55 16.90
N HIS A 266 16.21 -9.30 17.27
CA HIS A 266 17.32 -8.56 16.70
C HIS A 266 18.69 -9.15 17.10
N ARG A 267 18.90 -9.48 18.38
CA ARG A 267 20.15 -10.10 18.83
C ARG A 267 20.42 -11.43 18.13
N PHE A 268 19.39 -12.24 17.92
CA PHE A 268 19.51 -13.53 17.24
C PHE A 268 20.03 -13.35 15.81
N ARG A 269 19.51 -12.36 15.06
CA ARG A 269 20.02 -12.01 13.73
C ARG A 269 21.50 -11.65 13.72
N SER A 270 22.00 -10.96 14.74
CA SER A 270 23.41 -10.53 14.77
C SER A 270 24.39 -11.62 15.18
N VAL A 271 23.93 -12.71 15.82
CA VAL A 271 24.79 -13.83 16.25
C VAL A 271 24.49 -15.15 15.56
N ALA A 272 23.54 -15.17 14.62
CA ALA A 272 23.05 -16.39 13.96
C ALA A 272 24.20 -17.26 13.42
N ASP A 273 25.15 -16.67 12.70
CA ASP A 273 26.31 -17.38 12.12
C ASP A 273 27.17 -18.13 13.15
N GLN A 274 27.10 -17.75 14.43
CA GLN A 274 27.90 -18.35 15.51
C GLN A 274 27.17 -19.49 16.23
N ILE A 275 25.83 -19.48 16.21
CA ILE A 275 25.01 -20.40 17.02
C ILE A 275 24.22 -21.40 16.18
N LEU A 276 24.05 -21.13 14.88
CA LEU A 276 23.33 -22.03 13.99
C LEU A 276 24.09 -23.35 13.76
N PRO A 277 23.37 -24.44 13.48
CA PRO A 277 24.01 -25.66 13.03
C PRO A 277 24.79 -25.46 11.72
N PRO A 278 25.83 -26.28 11.46
CA PRO A 278 26.55 -26.23 10.20
C PRO A 278 25.63 -26.60 9.02
N PRO A 279 25.84 -26.08 7.80
CA PRO A 279 25.03 -26.46 6.64
C PRO A 279 24.98 -27.97 6.39
N ALA A 280 23.84 -28.46 5.90
CA ALA A 280 23.66 -29.86 5.55
C ALA A 280 24.56 -30.26 4.37
N PRO A 281 25.41 -31.29 4.50
CA PRO A 281 26.29 -31.72 3.41
C PRO A 281 25.51 -32.36 2.25
N SER A 282 24.36 -32.94 2.54
CA SER A 282 23.42 -33.50 1.55
C SER A 282 22.00 -33.29 2.04
N LYS A 283 21.12 -32.86 1.13
CA LYS A 283 19.69 -32.68 1.39
C LYS A 283 18.90 -33.79 0.70
N ARG A 284 17.81 -34.25 1.32
CA ARG A 284 16.95 -35.32 0.81
C ARG A 284 15.55 -34.77 0.50
N PRO A 285 14.85 -35.31 -0.51
CA PRO A 285 13.51 -34.84 -0.86
C PRO A 285 12.53 -35.08 0.29
N PRO A 286 11.48 -34.23 0.41
CA PRO A 286 10.45 -34.39 1.43
C PRO A 286 9.74 -35.75 1.35
N VAL A 287 9.45 -36.32 2.52
CA VAL A 287 8.72 -37.59 2.64
C VAL A 287 7.33 -37.34 3.19
N LEU A 288 6.32 -37.71 2.40
CA LEU A 288 4.93 -37.71 2.84
C LEU A 288 4.61 -39.06 3.49
N GLU A 289 3.85 -39.03 4.58
CA GLU A 289 3.33 -40.23 5.21
C GLU A 289 2.35 -40.95 4.27
N LYS A 290 2.18 -42.25 4.45
CA LYS A 290 1.21 -43.04 3.67
C LYS A 290 -0.19 -42.94 4.27
N ALA A 291 -0.69 -41.72 4.46
CA ALA A 291 -2.07 -41.47 4.84
C ALA A 291 -2.92 -41.18 3.58
N GLY A 292 -4.24 -41.13 3.69
CA GLY A 292 -5.14 -40.91 2.54
C GLY A 292 -5.31 -39.43 2.10
N TRP A 293 -4.48 -38.52 2.62
CA TRP A 293 -4.52 -37.08 2.36
C TRP A 293 -3.43 -36.53 1.39
N PRO A 294 -2.22 -37.11 1.26
CA PRO A 294 -1.22 -36.66 0.29
C PRO A 294 -1.80 -36.57 -1.12
N GLY A 295 -1.50 -35.47 -1.81
CA GLY A 295 -2.07 -35.14 -3.13
C GLY A 295 -3.34 -34.29 -3.06
N LYS A 296 -4.07 -34.29 -1.94
CA LYS A 296 -5.16 -33.31 -1.70
C LYS A 296 -4.63 -31.94 -1.30
N HIS A 297 -3.46 -31.92 -0.68
CA HIS A 297 -2.77 -30.74 -0.17
C HIS A 297 -1.35 -30.63 -0.76
N PRO A 298 -1.19 -30.29 -2.05
CA PRO A 298 0.11 -30.14 -2.70
C PRO A 298 0.99 -29.06 -2.05
N GLU A 299 0.39 -28.03 -1.44
CA GLU A 299 1.02 -26.94 -0.70
C GLU A 299 1.93 -27.45 0.43
N VAL A 300 1.55 -28.55 1.10
CA VAL A 300 2.35 -29.13 2.20
C VAL A 300 3.69 -29.64 1.68
N LYS A 301 3.68 -30.31 0.51
CA LYS A 301 4.91 -30.80 -0.12
C LYS A 301 5.78 -29.64 -0.60
N GLN A 302 5.16 -28.61 -1.18
CA GLN A 302 5.88 -27.40 -1.62
C GLN A 302 6.52 -26.68 -0.43
N PHE A 303 5.80 -26.52 0.67
CA PHE A 303 6.30 -25.94 1.90
C PHE A 303 7.52 -26.72 2.43
N MET A 304 7.42 -28.04 2.56
CA MET A 304 8.55 -28.87 2.98
C MET A 304 9.74 -28.80 2.03
N GLN A 305 9.49 -28.72 0.72
CA GLN A 305 10.55 -28.57 -0.28
C GLN A 305 11.28 -27.23 -0.09
N ARG A 306 10.53 -26.13 0.10
CA ARG A 306 11.10 -24.81 0.38
C ARG A 306 11.91 -24.78 1.67
N VAL A 307 11.37 -25.32 2.76
CA VAL A 307 12.12 -25.45 4.04
C VAL A 307 13.42 -26.22 3.81
N THR A 308 13.36 -27.33 3.07
CA THR A 308 14.55 -28.13 2.78
C THR A 308 15.54 -27.36 1.92
N ASP A 309 15.12 -26.70 0.85
CA ASP A 309 16.02 -26.05 -0.11
C ASP A 309 16.62 -24.75 0.43
N GLU A 310 15.78 -23.88 1.00
CA GLU A 310 16.13 -22.52 1.41
C GLU A 310 16.88 -22.47 2.74
N VAL A 311 16.67 -23.44 3.65
CA VAL A 311 17.29 -23.43 4.99
C VAL A 311 18.59 -24.24 4.99
N PRO A 312 19.76 -23.64 5.28
CA PRO A 312 21.06 -24.30 5.05
C PRO A 312 21.27 -25.60 5.83
N PHE A 313 20.83 -25.65 7.09
CA PHE A 313 21.08 -26.76 8.01
C PHE A 313 19.98 -27.85 7.98
N VAL A 314 18.91 -27.68 7.20
CA VAL A 314 17.85 -28.68 7.07
C VAL A 314 18.30 -29.79 6.12
N VAL A 315 18.21 -31.04 6.58
CA VAL A 315 18.56 -32.24 5.83
C VAL A 315 17.34 -32.80 5.10
N GLN A 316 16.20 -32.88 5.78
CA GLN A 316 14.97 -33.46 5.25
C GLN A 316 13.76 -33.02 6.07
N CYS A 317 12.62 -32.86 5.40
CA CYS A 317 11.32 -32.75 6.04
C CYS A 317 10.47 -34.01 5.81
N SER A 318 9.79 -34.49 6.85
CA SER A 318 8.85 -35.61 6.73
C SER A 318 7.59 -35.42 7.54
N THR A 319 6.41 -35.65 6.96
CA THR A 319 5.15 -35.58 7.70
C THR A 319 4.96 -36.83 8.55
N PHE A 320 4.34 -36.69 9.72
CA PHE A 320 4.02 -37.82 10.61
C PHE A 320 2.65 -37.73 11.31
N TYR A 321 1.90 -36.66 11.04
CA TYR A 321 0.57 -36.43 11.59
C TYR A 321 -0.22 -35.51 10.65
N PHE A 322 -1.51 -35.81 10.52
CA PHE A 322 -2.50 -34.97 9.85
C PHE A 322 -3.80 -34.96 10.63
N ASN A 323 -4.39 -33.77 10.78
CA ASN A 323 -5.73 -33.58 11.33
C ASN A 323 -6.54 -32.67 10.41
N PRO A 324 -7.64 -33.16 9.82
CA PRO A 324 -8.45 -32.39 8.87
C PRO A 324 -9.28 -31.27 9.50
N ASP A 325 -9.45 -31.27 10.83
CA ASP A 325 -10.41 -30.39 11.53
C ASP A 325 -9.75 -29.57 12.66
N LEU A 326 -8.41 -29.48 12.68
CA LEU A 326 -7.67 -28.71 13.67
C LEU A 326 -7.05 -27.46 13.05
N PRO A 327 -7.65 -26.28 13.26
CA PRO A 327 -7.05 -25.02 12.81
C PRO A 327 -5.87 -24.64 13.69
N GLU A 328 -4.70 -24.52 13.08
CA GLU A 328 -3.46 -24.07 13.72
C GLU A 328 -2.86 -22.89 12.95
N GLN A 329 -1.76 -22.35 13.46
CA GLN A 329 -0.95 -21.38 12.73
C GLN A 329 0.43 -21.96 12.47
N THR A 330 0.89 -21.85 11.22
CA THR A 330 2.19 -22.38 10.79
C THR A 330 3.33 -21.83 11.66
N ARG A 331 4.15 -22.72 12.21
CA ARG A 331 5.28 -22.42 13.11
C ARG A 331 6.19 -23.62 13.30
N PHE A 332 7.37 -23.40 13.88
CA PHE A 332 8.26 -24.45 14.34
C PHE A 332 8.36 -24.44 15.87
N LEU A 333 8.44 -25.63 16.46
CA LEU A 333 8.60 -25.87 17.89
C LEU A 333 9.59 -27.01 18.16
N LEU A 334 9.99 -27.15 19.42
CA LEU A 334 10.68 -28.35 19.91
C LEU A 334 9.65 -29.29 20.53
N SER A 335 9.65 -30.54 20.09
CA SER A 335 8.83 -31.60 20.67
C SER A 335 9.67 -32.85 20.86
N HIS A 336 9.76 -33.33 22.10
CA HIS A 336 10.57 -34.51 22.46
C HIS A 336 12.03 -34.45 21.99
N GLY A 337 12.62 -33.25 21.93
CA GLY A 337 14.00 -33.03 21.47
C GLY A 337 14.17 -32.91 19.95
N ASP A 338 13.10 -33.09 19.17
CA ASP A 338 13.09 -32.91 17.73
C ASP A 338 12.55 -31.52 17.34
N VAL A 339 13.05 -30.97 16.23
CA VAL A 339 12.44 -29.80 15.59
C VAL A 339 11.20 -30.26 14.81
N VAL A 340 10.05 -29.70 15.17
CA VAL A 340 8.76 -30.02 14.56
C VAL A 340 8.15 -28.76 13.95
N GLY A 341 7.82 -28.83 12.67
CA GLY A 341 6.99 -27.85 11.99
C GLY A 341 5.51 -28.20 12.11
N ILE A 342 4.68 -27.22 12.44
CA ILE A 342 3.23 -27.26 12.24
C ILE A 342 2.96 -26.49 10.96
N PHE A 343 2.25 -27.10 10.02
CA PHE A 343 1.74 -26.44 8.83
C PHE A 343 0.21 -26.44 8.86
N SER A 344 -0.39 -25.27 8.62
CA SER A 344 -1.84 -25.10 8.56
C SER A 344 -2.23 -23.92 7.68
N GLU A 345 -3.28 -24.09 6.87
CA GLU A 345 -3.97 -23.00 6.16
C GLU A 345 -5.30 -22.61 6.86
N GLY A 346 -5.42 -22.92 8.16
CA GLY A 346 -6.52 -22.46 9.01
C GLY A 346 -7.73 -23.40 9.10
N ASN A 347 -7.72 -24.54 8.42
CA ASN A 347 -8.78 -25.57 8.51
C ASN A 347 -8.25 -26.96 8.87
N TYR A 348 -6.99 -27.28 8.53
CA TYR A 348 -6.34 -28.54 8.88
C TYR A 348 -4.94 -28.29 9.46
N CYS A 349 -4.35 -29.31 10.06
CA CYS A 349 -3.01 -29.28 10.61
C CYS A 349 -2.19 -30.49 10.15
N VAL A 350 -0.96 -30.24 9.70
CA VAL A 350 0.06 -31.27 9.43
C VAL A 350 1.24 -31.03 10.37
N LYS A 351 1.69 -32.06 11.09
CA LYS A 351 2.99 -32.01 11.79
C LYS A 351 4.09 -32.63 10.93
N ILE A 352 5.20 -31.90 10.85
CA ILE A 352 6.36 -32.18 10.00
C ILE A 352 7.56 -32.33 10.93
N ARG A 353 8.27 -33.45 10.85
CA ARG A 353 9.58 -33.60 11.47
C ARG A 353 10.60 -32.92 10.56
N VAL A 354 11.43 -32.06 11.14
CA VAL A 354 12.50 -31.35 10.46
C VAL A 354 13.83 -31.93 10.95
N GLU A 355 14.46 -32.72 10.10
CA GLU A 355 15.79 -33.24 10.37
C GLU A 355 16.82 -32.15 10.08
N THR A 356 17.69 -31.89 11.05
CA THR A 356 18.73 -30.85 10.96
C THR A 356 20.10 -31.43 11.26
N THR A 357 21.15 -30.68 10.94
CA THR A 357 22.54 -30.99 11.33
C THR A 357 22.89 -30.63 12.78
N ALA A 358 21.93 -30.17 13.58
CA ALA A 358 22.18 -29.76 14.97
C ALA A 358 22.72 -30.92 15.81
N GLN A 359 23.80 -30.66 16.56
CA GLN A 359 24.47 -31.64 17.42
C GLN A 359 24.25 -31.39 18.91
N THR A 360 23.88 -30.15 19.27
CA THR A 360 23.64 -29.73 20.65
C THR A 360 22.22 -29.22 20.84
N ASP A 361 21.73 -29.17 22.08
CA ASP A 361 20.42 -28.59 22.39
C ASP A 361 20.34 -27.11 21.99
N GLY A 362 21.37 -26.32 22.28
CA GLY A 362 21.44 -24.92 21.86
C GLY A 362 21.38 -24.75 20.34
N GLN A 363 22.01 -25.65 19.57
CA GLN A 363 21.89 -25.64 18.10
C GLN A 363 20.48 -26.01 17.63
N ARG A 364 19.79 -26.94 18.32
CA ARG A 364 18.39 -27.29 18.00
C ARG A 364 17.45 -26.10 18.26
N GLU A 365 17.64 -25.41 19.37
CA GLU A 365 16.89 -24.20 19.73
C GLU A 365 17.13 -23.07 18.72
N ALA A 366 18.40 -22.85 18.33
CA ALA A 366 18.77 -21.88 17.32
C ALA A 366 18.19 -22.25 15.94
N ALA A 367 18.24 -23.53 15.55
CA ALA A 367 17.65 -24.01 14.30
C ALA A 367 16.14 -23.72 14.25
N MET A 368 15.44 -24.01 15.34
CA MET A 368 14.01 -23.73 15.46
C MET A 368 13.71 -22.22 15.40
N ALA A 369 14.48 -21.40 16.13
CA ALA A 369 14.31 -19.95 16.09
C ALA A 369 14.54 -19.37 14.69
N ALA A 370 15.56 -19.85 13.98
CA ALA A 370 15.84 -19.41 12.61
C ALA A 370 14.81 -19.89 11.59
N LEU A 371 14.22 -21.08 11.79
CA LEU A 371 13.09 -21.53 10.99
C LEU A 371 11.85 -20.62 11.21
N ASN A 372 11.60 -20.17 12.44
CA ASN A 372 10.53 -19.21 12.74
C ASN A 372 10.82 -17.80 12.18
N GLU A 373 12.09 -17.38 12.14
CA GLU A 373 12.48 -16.15 11.44
C GLU A 373 12.32 -16.27 9.92
N TRP A 374 12.70 -17.40 9.33
CA TRP A 374 12.49 -17.70 7.90
C TRP A 374 11.01 -17.71 7.50
N LEU A 375 10.11 -18.12 8.40
CA LEU A 375 8.66 -18.00 8.14
C LEU A 375 8.19 -16.54 8.01
N ARG A 376 8.83 -15.62 8.73
CA ARG A 376 8.49 -14.18 8.69
C ARG A 376 9.18 -13.49 7.52
N ASP A 377 10.42 -13.88 7.25
CA ASP A 377 11.26 -13.36 6.19
C ASP A 377 11.85 -14.53 5.39
N PRO A 378 11.24 -14.92 4.26
CA PRO A 378 11.75 -16.00 3.41
C PRO A 378 13.18 -15.77 2.91
N ASP A 379 13.65 -14.52 2.90
CA ASP A 379 15.00 -14.16 2.49
C ASP A 379 16.00 -14.20 3.65
N TYR A 380 15.60 -14.65 4.85
CA TYR A 380 16.42 -14.67 6.08
C TYR A 380 17.82 -15.31 5.91
N PHE A 381 17.92 -16.39 5.13
CA PHE A 381 19.19 -17.09 4.87
C PHE A 381 19.91 -16.63 3.59
N ARG A 382 19.37 -15.62 2.91
CA ARG A 382 19.87 -15.15 1.63
C ARG A 382 20.66 -13.86 1.83
N SER A 383 21.83 -13.81 1.21
CA SER A 383 22.62 -12.59 1.10
C SER A 383 21.91 -11.55 0.22
N PRO A 384 22.17 -10.24 0.43
CA PRO A 384 21.68 -9.19 -0.46
C PRO A 384 22.03 -9.42 -1.93
N GLU A 385 23.21 -10.02 -2.20
CA GLU A 385 23.65 -10.40 -3.54
C GLU A 385 22.77 -11.50 -4.15
N GLN A 386 22.41 -12.53 -3.37
CA GLN A 386 21.50 -13.60 -3.82
C GLN A 386 20.10 -13.05 -4.12
N ILE A 387 19.56 -12.22 -3.23
CA ILE A 387 18.24 -11.57 -3.41
C ILE A 387 18.25 -10.72 -4.68
N LYS A 388 19.29 -9.90 -4.87
CA LYS A 388 19.45 -9.06 -6.06
C LYS A 388 19.56 -9.90 -7.33
N ALA A 389 20.35 -10.97 -7.31
CA ALA A 389 20.53 -11.85 -8.47
C ALA A 389 19.22 -12.52 -8.90
N GLU A 390 18.44 -13.04 -7.94
CA GLU A 390 17.14 -13.65 -8.21
C GLU A 390 16.12 -12.62 -8.74
N ARG A 391 16.09 -11.42 -8.16
CA ARG A 391 15.25 -10.33 -8.65
C ARG A 391 15.58 -9.95 -10.09
N VAL A 392 16.87 -9.83 -10.42
CA VAL A 392 17.33 -9.54 -11.79
C VAL A 392 16.95 -10.68 -12.75
N ALA A 393 17.08 -11.93 -12.32
CA ALA A 393 16.66 -13.08 -13.12
C ALA A 393 15.15 -13.05 -13.39
N LYS A 394 14.33 -12.78 -12.38
CA LYS A 394 12.88 -12.65 -12.52
C LYS A 394 12.48 -11.50 -13.44
N GLU A 395 13.06 -10.31 -13.26
CA GLU A 395 12.83 -9.15 -14.12
C GLU A 395 13.22 -9.43 -15.57
N ARG A 396 14.33 -10.16 -15.80
CA ARG A 396 14.76 -10.60 -17.13
C ARG A 396 13.74 -11.55 -17.76
N ASP A 397 13.26 -12.54 -17.01
CA ASP A 397 12.34 -13.55 -17.52
C ASP A 397 10.96 -12.94 -17.81
N GLU A 398 10.48 -12.02 -16.98
CA GLU A 398 9.26 -11.23 -17.22
C GLU A 398 9.41 -10.32 -18.45
N ALA A 399 10.55 -9.64 -18.59
CA ALA A 399 10.85 -8.81 -19.76
C ALA A 399 10.90 -9.65 -21.05
N TRP A 400 11.46 -10.86 -20.99
CA TRP A 400 11.48 -11.79 -22.11
C TRP A 400 10.07 -12.21 -22.52
N ALA A 401 9.23 -12.60 -21.56
CA ALA A 401 7.83 -12.97 -21.82
C ALA A 401 7.01 -11.80 -22.40
N ALA A 402 7.23 -10.57 -21.92
CA ALA A 402 6.60 -9.36 -22.44
C ALA A 402 7.05 -9.04 -23.88
N TRP A 403 8.34 -9.21 -24.17
CA TRP A 403 8.89 -9.06 -25.52
C TRP A 403 8.29 -10.08 -26.49
N GLU A 404 8.20 -11.36 -26.11
CA GLU A 404 7.57 -12.40 -26.95
C GLU A 404 6.10 -12.06 -27.27
N LYS A 405 5.35 -11.56 -26.28
CA LYS A 405 3.97 -11.12 -26.48
C LYS A 405 3.88 -9.94 -27.47
N THR A 406 4.80 -8.98 -27.35
CA THR A 406 4.86 -7.80 -28.23
C THR A 406 5.23 -8.20 -29.66
N GLU A 407 6.18 -9.11 -29.84
CA GLU A 407 6.51 -9.63 -31.17
C GLU A 407 5.34 -10.38 -31.81
N ARG A 408 4.58 -11.18 -31.05
CA ARG A 408 3.33 -11.79 -31.56
C ARG A 408 2.31 -10.75 -32.00
N GLN A 409 2.08 -9.71 -31.20
CA GLN A 409 1.17 -8.61 -31.56
C GLN A 409 1.65 -7.84 -32.79
N ARG A 410 2.95 -7.58 -32.91
CA ARG A 410 3.53 -6.94 -34.09
C ARG A 410 3.37 -7.78 -35.36
N ALA A 411 3.55 -9.09 -35.25
CA ALA A 411 3.33 -10.01 -36.37
C ALA A 411 1.86 -10.01 -36.81
N GLU A 412 0.91 -10.01 -35.86
CA GLU A 412 -0.52 -9.91 -36.14
C GLU A 412 -0.89 -8.58 -36.81
N LEU A 413 -0.41 -7.45 -36.27
CA LEU A 413 -0.63 -6.13 -36.89
C LEU A 413 -0.03 -6.02 -38.28
N ARG A 414 1.14 -6.62 -38.53
CA ARG A 414 1.73 -6.69 -39.87
C ARG A 414 0.85 -7.49 -40.84
N ALA A 415 0.29 -8.60 -40.39
CA ALA A 415 -0.64 -9.39 -41.20
C ALA A 415 -1.93 -8.62 -41.51
N GLN A 416 -2.52 -7.95 -40.51
CA GLN A 416 -3.70 -7.10 -40.69
C GLN A 416 -3.43 -5.93 -41.65
N ASN A 417 -2.28 -5.26 -41.52
CA ASN A 417 -1.91 -4.18 -42.45
C ASN A 417 -1.71 -4.69 -43.88
N ALA A 418 -1.09 -5.87 -44.06
CA ALA A 418 -0.93 -6.47 -45.38
C ALA A 418 -2.30 -6.76 -46.04
N GLN A 419 -3.25 -7.29 -45.25
CA GLN A 419 -4.62 -7.50 -45.71
C GLN A 419 -5.31 -6.19 -46.10
N LEU A 420 -5.24 -5.16 -45.25
CA LEU A 420 -5.81 -3.84 -45.54
C LEU A 420 -5.20 -3.18 -46.78
N CYS A 421 -3.90 -3.38 -47.04
CA CYS A 421 -3.27 -2.92 -48.28
C CYS A 421 -3.87 -3.60 -49.50
N GLN A 422 -4.08 -4.92 -49.45
CA GLN A 422 -4.70 -5.68 -50.53
C GLN A 422 -6.16 -5.25 -50.78
N GLU A 423 -6.95 -5.08 -49.72
CA GLU A 423 -8.33 -4.60 -49.80
C GLU A 423 -8.40 -3.18 -50.41
N ASN A 424 -7.49 -2.27 -50.01
CA ASN A 424 -7.41 -0.93 -50.58
C ASN A 424 -7.05 -0.95 -52.07
N GLU A 425 -6.17 -1.85 -52.51
CA GLU A 425 -5.82 -1.99 -53.92
C GLU A 425 -7.02 -2.49 -54.74
N GLN A 426 -7.76 -3.47 -54.23
CA GLN A 426 -9.01 -3.94 -54.85
C GLN A 426 -10.05 -2.82 -54.95
N LEU A 427 -10.25 -2.04 -53.87
CA LEU A 427 -11.18 -0.91 -53.87
C LEU A 427 -10.77 0.19 -54.86
N ARG A 428 -9.46 0.42 -55.06
CA ARG A 428 -8.97 1.36 -56.08
C ARG A 428 -9.31 0.87 -57.49
N GLN A 429 -9.06 -0.40 -57.79
CA GLN A 429 -9.41 -1.00 -59.07
C GLN A 429 -10.92 -0.93 -59.33
N GLN A 430 -11.76 -1.25 -58.34
CA GLN A 430 -13.22 -1.13 -58.44
C GLN A 430 -13.67 0.31 -58.69
N ASN A 431 -13.06 1.29 -58.01
CA ASN A 431 -13.36 2.71 -58.23
C ASN A 431 -12.99 3.18 -59.64
N GLU A 432 -11.85 2.72 -60.18
CA GLU A 432 -11.45 3.03 -61.56
C GLU A 432 -12.44 2.43 -62.58
N GLU A 433 -12.86 1.19 -62.36
CA GLU A 433 -13.86 0.53 -63.21
C GLU A 433 -15.21 1.25 -63.16
N LEU A 434 -15.70 1.60 -61.96
CA LEU A 434 -16.94 2.37 -61.80
C LEU A 434 -16.84 3.74 -62.47
N ARG A 435 -15.70 4.44 -62.36
CA ARG A 435 -15.48 5.72 -63.06
C ARG A 435 -15.55 5.55 -64.58
N ALA A 436 -14.97 4.48 -65.12
CA ALA A 436 -15.05 4.17 -66.54
C ALA A 436 -16.49 3.85 -66.99
N GLN A 437 -17.25 3.11 -66.18
CA GLN A 437 -18.67 2.83 -66.43
C GLN A 437 -19.51 4.12 -66.42
N VAL A 438 -19.31 5.00 -65.45
CA VAL A 438 -19.99 6.30 -65.37
C VAL A 438 -19.66 7.17 -66.58
N ALA A 439 -18.39 7.20 -67.02
CA ALA A 439 -17.99 7.95 -68.21
C ALA A 439 -18.71 7.44 -69.48
N ARG A 440 -18.77 6.12 -69.69
CA ARG A 440 -19.53 5.51 -70.80
C ARG A 440 -21.02 5.85 -70.75
N ALA A 441 -21.63 5.76 -69.57
CA ALA A 441 -23.03 6.10 -69.39
C ALA A 441 -23.31 7.59 -69.66
N MET A 442 -22.37 8.48 -69.34
CA MET A 442 -22.49 9.91 -69.67
C MET A 442 -22.38 10.17 -71.18
N GLU A 443 -21.47 9.50 -71.88
CA GLU A 443 -21.37 9.57 -73.35
C GLU A 443 -22.65 9.07 -74.03
N GLU A 444 -23.18 7.93 -73.57
CA GLU A 444 -24.44 7.38 -74.07
C GLU A 444 -25.62 8.33 -73.81
N ARG A 445 -25.69 8.94 -72.62
CA ARG A 445 -26.70 9.95 -72.29
C ARG A 445 -26.61 11.16 -73.20
N GLU A 446 -25.40 11.63 -73.49
CA GLU A 446 -25.20 12.79 -74.37
C GLU A 446 -25.61 12.47 -75.82
N ALA A 447 -25.26 11.28 -76.32
CA ALA A 447 -25.70 10.80 -77.63
C ALA A 447 -27.23 10.71 -77.73
N LEU A 448 -27.89 10.13 -76.72
CA LEU A 448 -29.35 10.08 -76.63
C LEU A 448 -29.96 11.49 -76.57
N ASN A 449 -29.34 12.41 -75.84
CA ASN A 449 -29.84 13.78 -75.75
C ASN A 449 -29.75 14.53 -77.10
N GLN A 450 -28.66 14.33 -77.84
CA GLN A 450 -28.55 14.85 -79.22
C GLN A 450 -29.60 14.25 -80.15
N GLU A 451 -29.90 12.96 -80.01
CA GLU A 451 -30.95 12.30 -80.76
C GLU A 451 -32.34 12.85 -80.43
N VAL A 452 -32.64 13.09 -79.15
CA VAL A 452 -33.88 13.75 -78.70
C VAL A 452 -34.01 15.14 -79.29
N VAL A 453 -32.94 15.94 -79.30
CA VAL A 453 -32.93 17.29 -79.92
C VAL A 453 -33.22 17.19 -81.42
N ARG A 454 -32.62 16.22 -82.14
CA ARG A 454 -32.89 16.00 -83.57
C ARG A 454 -34.35 15.64 -83.80
N LEU A 455 -34.90 14.71 -83.02
CA LEU A 455 -36.30 14.30 -83.12
C LEU A 455 -37.27 15.45 -82.80
N GLN A 456 -36.92 16.34 -81.86
CA GLN A 456 -37.70 17.55 -81.59
C GLN A 456 -37.68 18.53 -82.77
N ALA A 457 -36.51 18.74 -83.39
CA ALA A 457 -36.42 19.58 -84.60
C ALA A 457 -37.25 19.00 -85.76
N ASP A 458 -37.19 17.68 -85.97
CA ASP A 458 -38.01 16.99 -86.99
C ASP A 458 -39.51 17.14 -86.68
N LEU A 459 -39.91 17.01 -85.41
CA LEU A 459 -41.29 17.19 -84.97
C LEU A 459 -41.78 18.62 -85.20
N ASP A 460 -40.97 19.62 -84.87
CA ASP A 460 -41.32 21.03 -85.08
C ASP A 460 -41.40 21.38 -86.58
N ALA A 461 -40.55 20.79 -87.42
CA ALA A 461 -40.66 20.91 -88.87
C ALA A 461 -41.98 20.31 -89.39
N GLN A 462 -42.36 19.12 -88.92
CA GLN A 462 -43.65 18.52 -89.27
C GLN A 462 -44.84 19.37 -88.80
N ARG A 463 -44.76 19.96 -87.60
CA ARG A 463 -45.78 20.90 -87.10
C ARG A 463 -45.89 22.14 -87.99
N ALA A 464 -44.77 22.71 -88.43
CA ALA A 464 -44.77 23.85 -89.34
C ALA A 464 -45.42 23.51 -90.70
N VAL A 465 -45.14 22.33 -91.25
CA VAL A 465 -45.80 21.83 -92.46
C VAL A 465 -47.31 21.66 -92.25
N ALA A 466 -47.72 21.07 -91.12
CA ALA A 466 -49.13 20.90 -90.78
C ALA A 466 -49.85 22.26 -90.63
N GLU A 467 -49.20 23.24 -90.01
CA GLU A 467 -49.71 24.62 -89.87
C GLU A 467 -49.88 25.28 -91.26
N GLN A 468 -48.91 25.09 -92.16
CA GLN A 468 -48.97 25.62 -93.52
C GLN A 468 -50.10 24.98 -94.32
N LEU A 469 -50.26 23.66 -94.27
CA LEU A 469 -51.38 22.95 -94.89
C LEU A 469 -52.72 23.44 -94.35
N ARG A 470 -52.81 23.70 -93.03
CA ARG A 470 -54.02 24.26 -92.40
C ARG A 470 -54.35 25.65 -92.94
N ARG A 471 -53.35 26.53 -93.07
CA ARG A 471 -53.53 27.86 -93.69
C ARG A 471 -53.99 27.77 -95.14
N THR A 472 -53.42 26.84 -95.92
CA THR A 472 -53.84 26.63 -97.32
C THR A 472 -55.27 26.11 -97.39
N ALA A 473 -55.66 25.21 -96.50
CA ALA A 473 -57.03 24.72 -96.40
C ALA A 473 -58.03 25.84 -96.01
N ASP A 474 -57.66 26.70 -95.06
CA ASP A 474 -58.47 27.86 -94.66
C ASP A 474 -58.62 28.87 -95.80
N ASP A 475 -57.57 29.13 -96.57
CA ASP A 475 -57.60 30.03 -97.74
C ASP A 475 -58.48 29.47 -98.86
N LEU A 476 -58.34 28.18 -99.18
CA LEU A 476 -59.23 27.46 -100.12
C LEU A 476 -60.69 27.51 -99.66
N ALA A 477 -60.94 27.33 -98.37
CA ALA A 477 -62.29 27.47 -97.79
C ALA A 477 -62.82 28.92 -97.86
N GLY A 478 -61.93 29.92 -97.80
CA GLY A 478 -62.25 31.33 -98.06
C GLY A 478 -62.64 31.58 -99.52
N GLN A 479 -61.84 31.07 -100.46
CA GLN A 479 -62.10 31.17 -101.90
C GLN A 479 -63.40 30.47 -102.31
N LEU A 480 -63.69 29.30 -101.74
CA LEU A 480 -64.96 28.59 -101.91
C LEU A 480 -66.16 29.44 -101.47
N ARG A 481 -66.08 30.06 -100.28
CA ARG A 481 -67.13 30.94 -99.76
C ARG A 481 -67.31 32.21 -100.62
N ALA A 482 -66.24 32.76 -101.20
CA ALA A 482 -66.31 33.88 -102.12
C ALA A 482 -67.00 33.50 -103.44
N ARG A 483 -66.63 32.34 -104.01
CA ARG A 483 -67.28 31.75 -105.18
C ARG A 483 -68.76 31.45 -104.96
N GLU A 484 -69.13 30.96 -103.78
CA GLU A 484 -70.54 30.75 -103.41
C GLU A 484 -71.33 32.06 -103.35
N ARG A 485 -70.72 33.15 -102.85
CA ARG A 485 -71.35 34.49 -102.87
C ARG A 485 -71.54 35.02 -104.29
N GLU A 486 -70.53 34.91 -105.16
CA GLU A 486 -70.64 35.30 -106.57
C GLU A 486 -71.74 34.52 -107.31
N LEU A 487 -71.83 33.21 -107.07
CA LEU A 487 -72.87 32.36 -107.65
C LEU A 487 -74.28 32.69 -107.17
N ALA A 488 -74.42 33.15 -105.92
CA ALA A 488 -75.70 33.59 -105.38
C ALA A 488 -76.13 34.94 -105.96
N GLU A 489 -75.22 35.90 -106.11
CA GLU A 489 -75.51 37.20 -106.74
C GLU A 489 -75.95 37.03 -108.20
N ALA A 490 -75.32 36.11 -108.94
CA ALA A 490 -75.69 35.75 -110.31
C ALA A 490 -77.08 35.12 -110.45
N ARG A 491 -77.64 34.57 -109.36
CA ARG A 491 -78.98 33.95 -109.34
C ARG A 491 -80.12 34.92 -109.09
N THR A 492 -79.85 36.23 -108.97
CA THR A 492 -80.89 37.24 -108.77
C THR A 492 -81.65 37.52 -110.09
N PRO A 493 -82.90 37.07 -110.28
CA PRO A 493 -83.58 37.18 -111.57
C PRO A 493 -84.11 38.61 -111.84
N TRP A 494 -84.05 38.99 -113.11
CA TRP A 494 -84.17 40.35 -113.67
C TRP A 494 -85.43 41.16 -113.31
N TRP A 495 -86.52 40.55 -112.85
CA TRP A 495 -87.77 41.26 -112.51
C TRP A 495 -87.64 42.10 -111.23
N ARG A 496 -86.64 41.85 -110.37
CA ARG A 496 -86.28 42.75 -109.24
C ARG A 496 -85.42 43.97 -109.65
N ARG A 497 -85.26 44.24 -110.95
CA ARG A 497 -84.69 45.51 -111.46
C ARG A 497 -85.75 46.48 -112.03
N LEU A 498 -87.01 46.08 -112.13
CA LEU A 498 -88.11 46.93 -112.65
C LEU A 498 -89.17 47.35 -111.61
N LEU A 499 -88.90 47.08 -110.33
CA LEU A 499 -89.50 47.78 -109.18
C LEU A 499 -88.34 48.20 -108.28
N ARG A 500 -87.87 49.45 -108.38
CA ARG A 500 -86.97 50.06 -107.38
C ARG A 500 -87.31 51.53 -107.20
N TRP A 501 -88.59 51.74 -106.93
CA TRP A 501 -89.08 52.73 -105.97
C TRP A 501 -89.41 51.99 -104.68
#